data_AF-A0A3B0Y529-F1
#
_entry.id   AF-A0A3B0Y529-F1
#
_cell.length_a   1.000
_cell.length_b   1.000
_cell.length_c   1.000
_cell.angle_alpha   90.00
_cell.angle_beta   90.00
_cell.angle_gamma   90.00
#
_symmetry.space_group_name_H-M   'P 1'
#
loop_
_entity.id
_entity.type
_entity.pdbx_description
1 polymer ?
#
loop_
_entity_poly.entity_id
_entity_poly.type
_entity_poly.pdbx_seq_one_letter_code
_entity_poly.pdbx_strand_id
1 'polypeptide(L)'
;MNETVREPADLSADPSEGELFRKILGAEWQKLHTDIQARFAKNPSAGKPLYYTGKLSELNCSKMGKLMGYLTMPMIKGALIPHNDADFPVDIQVYSKPNCPFIFKQRIYRLHSRKPIQFTSYMRESEKGEVLEYVGM
;
A
#
# COMPACT_ATOMS: atom_id res chain seq x y z
N MET A 1 -49.21 1.65 7.33
CA MET A 1 -47.80 2.02 7.56
C MET A 1 -46.96 1.04 6.76
N ASN A 2 -46.42 1.49 5.61
CA ASN A 2 -45.52 0.66 4.81
C ASN A 2 -44.11 0.85 5.36
N GLU A 3 -43.65 -0.08 6.19
CA GLU A 3 -42.25 -0.16 6.57
C GLU A 3 -41.44 -0.57 5.34
N THR A 4 -40.73 0.39 4.78
CA THR A 4 -39.73 0.13 3.74
C THR A 4 -38.52 -0.45 4.46
N VAL A 5 -38.44 -1.78 4.53
CA VAL A 5 -37.24 -2.48 5.00
C VAL A 5 -36.13 -2.11 4.02
N ARG A 6 -35.28 -1.17 4.40
CA ARG A 6 -34.01 -0.95 3.72
C ARG A 6 -33.16 -2.18 4.00
N GLU A 7 -32.94 -3.02 3.00
CA GLU A 7 -31.89 -4.03 3.05
C GLU A 7 -30.60 -3.37 3.53
N PRO A 8 -29.90 -3.93 4.53
CA PRO A 8 -28.60 -3.43 4.90
C PRO A 8 -27.70 -3.54 3.67
N ALA A 9 -27.10 -2.43 3.27
CA ALA A 9 -26.07 -2.40 2.24
C ALA A 9 -25.06 -3.51 2.56
N ASP A 10 -24.83 -4.38 1.58
CA ASP A 10 -23.93 -5.52 1.66
C ASP A 10 -22.60 -5.14 2.33
N LEU A 11 -22.42 -5.57 3.57
CA LEU A 11 -21.23 -5.35 4.39
C LEU A 11 -20.13 -6.40 4.09
N SER A 12 -20.21 -7.16 2.99
CA SER A 12 -19.44 -8.39 2.82
C SER A 12 -18.29 -8.37 1.80
N ALA A 13 -17.90 -7.20 1.28
CA ALA A 13 -16.64 -7.07 0.55
C ALA A 13 -15.64 -6.27 1.38
N ASP A 14 -14.73 -6.99 2.06
CA ASP A 14 -13.54 -6.34 2.61
C ASP A 14 -12.85 -5.56 1.47
N PRO A 15 -12.50 -4.27 1.69
CA PRO A 15 -11.90 -3.46 0.66
C PRO A 15 -10.61 -4.11 0.17
N SER A 16 -10.50 -4.26 -1.14
CA SER A 16 -9.33 -4.87 -1.75
C SER A 16 -8.60 -3.92 -2.69
N GLU A 17 -7.27 -4.07 -2.74
CA GLU A 17 -6.42 -3.24 -3.59
C GLU A 17 -6.77 -3.40 -5.08
N GLY A 18 -7.11 -4.63 -5.49
CA GLY A 18 -7.54 -4.93 -6.84
C GLY A 18 -8.87 -4.28 -7.22
N GLU A 19 -9.86 -4.30 -6.33
CA GLU A 19 -11.14 -3.62 -6.56
C GLU A 19 -10.97 -2.12 -6.66
N LEU A 20 -10.14 -1.53 -5.78
CA LEU A 20 -9.85 -0.11 -5.83
C LEU A 20 -9.23 0.28 -7.17
N PHE A 21 -8.19 -0.44 -7.64
CA PHE A 21 -7.56 -0.13 -8.93
C PHE A 21 -8.47 -0.40 -10.12
N ARG A 22 -9.24 -1.49 -10.10
CA ARG A 22 -10.19 -1.82 -11.17
C ARG A 22 -11.29 -0.76 -11.28
N LYS A 23 -11.82 -0.29 -10.15
CA LYS A 23 -12.80 0.80 -10.11
C LYS A 23 -12.24 2.08 -10.75
N ILE A 24 -11.04 2.47 -10.35
CA ILE A 24 -10.44 3.76 -10.74
C ILE A 24 -9.94 3.75 -12.19
N LEU A 25 -9.35 2.66 -12.65
CA LEU A 25 -8.90 2.54 -14.03
C LEU A 25 -10.05 2.31 -15.02
N GLY A 26 -11.17 1.75 -14.56
CA GLY A 26 -12.34 1.50 -15.41
C GLY A 26 -11.98 0.70 -16.66
N ALA A 27 -12.28 1.24 -17.84
CA ALA A 27 -11.99 0.60 -19.12
C ALA A 27 -10.49 0.41 -19.40
N GLU A 28 -9.62 1.24 -18.83
CA GLU A 28 -8.16 1.15 -19.01
C GLU A 28 -7.57 -0.07 -18.30
N TRP A 29 -8.30 -0.67 -17.34
CA TRP A 29 -7.89 -1.90 -16.65
C TRP A 29 -7.53 -3.02 -17.63
N GLN A 30 -8.32 -3.18 -18.69
CA GLN A 30 -8.14 -4.26 -19.68
C GLN A 30 -6.88 -4.09 -20.53
N LYS A 31 -6.29 -2.88 -20.55
CA LYS A 31 -5.04 -2.62 -21.27
C LYS A 31 -3.79 -3.03 -20.47
N LEU A 32 -3.94 -3.31 -19.17
CA LEU A 32 -2.83 -3.80 -18.34
C LEU A 32 -2.44 -5.22 -18.76
N HIS A 33 -1.15 -5.54 -18.65
CA HIS A 33 -0.67 -6.90 -18.86
C HIS A 33 -1.40 -7.90 -17.95
N THR A 34 -1.67 -9.11 -18.45
CA THR A 34 -2.45 -10.14 -17.74
C THR A 34 -1.88 -10.46 -16.36
N ASP A 35 -0.55 -10.44 -16.21
CA ASP A 35 0.10 -10.69 -14.93
C ASP A 35 -0.18 -9.60 -13.90
N ILE A 36 -0.32 -8.34 -14.33
CA ILE A 36 -0.69 -7.24 -13.44
C ILE A 36 -2.13 -7.45 -12.97
N GLN A 37 -3.03 -7.75 -13.90
CA GLN A 37 -4.43 -8.03 -13.57
C GLN A 37 -4.55 -9.22 -12.60
N ALA A 38 -3.84 -10.32 -12.88
CA ALA A 38 -3.84 -11.53 -12.07
C ALA A 38 -3.23 -11.31 -10.67
N ARG A 39 -2.17 -10.50 -10.56
CA ARG A 39 -1.59 -10.12 -9.27
C ARG A 39 -2.61 -9.39 -8.40
N PHE A 40 -3.31 -8.43 -8.98
CA PHE A 40 -4.27 -7.60 -8.26
C PHE A 40 -5.64 -8.25 -8.08
N ALA A 41 -5.95 -9.33 -8.81
CA ALA A 41 -7.13 -10.17 -8.50
C ALA A 41 -7.02 -10.87 -7.14
N LYS A 42 -5.80 -10.95 -6.55
CA LYS A 42 -5.58 -11.48 -5.20
C LYS A 42 -5.83 -10.37 -4.19
N ASN A 43 -6.88 -10.55 -3.40
CA ASN A 43 -7.36 -9.54 -2.47
C ASN A 43 -6.97 -9.88 -1.02
N PRO A 44 -6.34 -8.97 -0.28
CA PRO A 44 -6.27 -9.10 1.17
C PRO A 44 -7.69 -8.96 1.72
N SER A 45 -8.16 -9.94 2.49
CA SER A 45 -9.39 -9.82 3.29
C SER A 45 -9.02 -9.53 4.73
N ALA A 46 -9.97 -9.07 5.56
CA ALA A 46 -9.75 -8.91 6.98
C ALA A 46 -9.26 -10.25 7.57
N GLY A 47 -8.11 -10.21 8.26
CA GLY A 47 -7.46 -11.40 8.82
C GLY A 47 -6.70 -12.28 7.82
N LYS A 48 -6.68 -11.97 6.51
CA LYS A 48 -5.89 -12.69 5.49
C LYS A 48 -4.93 -11.74 4.76
N PRO A 49 -3.83 -11.31 5.43
CA PRO A 49 -2.82 -10.48 4.79
C PRO A 49 -2.10 -11.22 3.65
N LEU A 50 -1.71 -10.47 2.62
CA LEU A 50 -0.80 -10.93 1.59
C LEU A 50 0.64 -10.61 2.00
N TYR A 51 1.53 -11.58 1.87
CA TYR A 51 2.95 -11.41 2.16
C TYR A 51 3.77 -11.54 0.88
N TYR A 52 4.67 -10.58 0.69
CA TYR A 52 5.66 -10.59 -0.37
C TYR A 52 7.04 -10.50 0.26
N THR A 53 7.93 -11.40 -0.13
CA THR A 53 9.35 -11.35 0.23
C THR A 53 10.15 -11.25 -1.05
N GLY A 54 11.16 -10.41 -1.04
CA GLY A 54 12.03 -10.22 -2.20
C GLY A 54 13.32 -9.50 -1.82
N LYS A 55 14.01 -9.05 -2.87
CA LYS A 55 15.27 -8.31 -2.76
C LYS A 55 15.12 -6.99 -3.51
N LEU A 56 15.51 -5.88 -2.89
CA LEU A 56 15.65 -4.61 -3.58
C LEU A 56 17.03 -4.58 -4.22
N SER A 57 17.09 -4.43 -5.54
CA SER A 57 18.37 -4.40 -6.27
C SER A 57 19.15 -3.11 -5.98
N GLU A 58 18.46 -1.97 -5.94
CA GLU A 58 19.13 -0.67 -5.83
C GLU A 58 18.27 0.34 -5.06
N LEU A 59 18.91 1.06 -4.14
CA LEU A 59 18.38 2.21 -3.44
C LEU A 59 19.35 3.37 -3.61
N ASN A 60 18.89 4.45 -4.24
CA ASN A 60 19.67 5.67 -4.41
C ASN A 60 18.94 6.88 -3.84
N CYS A 61 19.73 7.76 -3.22
CA CYS A 61 19.28 9.01 -2.65
C CYS A 61 20.29 10.12 -2.97
N SER A 62 19.80 11.21 -3.57
CA SER A 62 20.62 12.40 -3.83
C SER A 62 21.04 13.09 -2.53
N LYS A 63 22.04 13.97 -2.57
CA LYS A 63 22.48 14.70 -1.36
C LYS A 63 21.33 15.50 -0.73
N MET A 64 20.53 16.18 -1.55
CA MET A 64 19.35 16.90 -1.08
C MET A 64 18.27 15.95 -0.55
N GLY A 65 18.06 14.81 -1.21
CA GLY A 65 17.14 13.77 -0.73
C GLY A 65 17.53 13.22 0.64
N LYS A 66 18.83 13.04 0.89
CA LYS A 66 19.33 12.60 2.20
C LYS A 66 18.99 13.61 3.28
N LEU A 67 19.24 14.90 3.02
CA LEU A 67 18.90 15.98 3.97
C LEU A 67 17.41 15.98 4.28
N MET A 68 16.55 15.95 3.25
CA MET A 68 15.10 15.92 3.43
C MET A 68 14.64 14.67 4.18
N GLY A 69 15.20 13.50 3.88
CA GLY A 69 14.87 12.25 4.56
C GLY A 69 15.21 12.31 6.06
N TYR A 70 16.35 12.88 6.44
CA TYR A 70 16.69 13.07 7.85
C TYR A 70 15.78 14.07 8.56
N LEU A 71 15.48 15.21 7.93
CA LEU A 71 14.61 16.24 8.52
C LEU A 71 13.18 15.75 8.73
N THR A 72 12.68 14.95 7.80
CA THR A 72 11.29 14.45 7.82
C THR A 72 11.13 13.15 8.59
N MET A 73 12.23 12.50 9.00
CA MET A 73 12.21 11.18 9.66
C MET A 73 11.23 11.06 10.82
N PRO A 74 11.07 12.07 11.72
CA PRO A 74 10.07 12.00 12.80
C PRO A 74 8.62 11.97 12.32
N MET A 75 8.32 12.60 11.17
CA MET A 75 6.96 12.74 10.63
C MET A 75 6.55 11.55 9.78
N ILE A 76 7.45 11.06 8.91
CA ILE A 76 7.12 10.04 7.90
C ILE A 76 7.71 8.65 8.20
N LYS A 77 8.33 8.48 9.37
CA LYS A 77 8.75 7.19 9.96
C LYS A 77 9.46 6.25 8.98
N GLY A 78 10.38 6.79 8.19
CA GLY A 78 11.19 5.99 7.24
C GLY A 78 10.60 5.79 5.85
N ALA A 79 9.51 6.48 5.49
CA ALA A 79 9.00 6.51 4.11
C ALA A 79 10.02 7.13 3.12
N LEU A 80 10.81 8.10 3.57
CA LEU A 80 12.02 8.54 2.86
C LEU A 80 13.24 7.93 3.56
N ILE A 81 13.98 7.09 2.82
CA ILE A 81 15.19 6.44 3.32
C ILE A 81 16.40 7.29 2.90
N PRO A 82 17.10 7.97 3.83
CA PRO A 82 18.19 8.90 3.50
C PRO A 82 19.53 8.17 3.27
N HIS A 83 19.49 7.04 2.55
CA HIS A 83 20.64 6.16 2.35
C HIS A 83 20.72 5.67 0.91
N ASN A 84 21.94 5.29 0.52
CA ASN A 84 22.15 4.49 -0.69
C ASN A 84 22.55 3.10 -0.21
N ASP A 85 22.02 2.08 -0.87
CA ASP A 85 22.34 0.68 -0.62
C ASP A 85 21.91 -0.14 -1.85
N ALA A 86 22.27 -1.40 -1.91
CA ALA A 86 21.91 -2.28 -3.00
C ALA A 86 21.72 -3.68 -2.46
N ASP A 87 20.99 -4.50 -3.22
CA ASP A 87 20.96 -5.94 -3.03
C ASP A 87 20.59 -6.42 -1.61
N PHE A 88 19.54 -5.85 -1.02
CA PHE A 88 19.13 -6.20 0.35
C PHE A 88 17.68 -6.72 0.44
N PRO A 89 17.34 -7.52 1.48
CA PRO A 89 16.01 -8.09 1.63
C PRO A 89 14.93 -7.06 1.93
N VAL A 90 13.74 -7.28 1.35
CA VAL A 90 12.52 -6.51 1.62
C VAL A 90 11.35 -7.45 1.85
N ASP A 91 10.60 -7.19 2.91
CA ASP A 91 9.28 -7.80 3.13
C ASP A 91 8.18 -6.76 3.02
N ILE A 92 7.07 -7.14 2.40
CA ILE A 92 5.87 -6.33 2.27
C ILE A 92 4.67 -7.14 2.74
N GLN A 93 3.92 -6.58 3.68
CA GLN A 93 2.64 -7.09 4.10
C GLN A 93 1.55 -6.15 3.59
N VAL A 94 0.58 -6.67 2.85
CA VAL A 94 -0.61 -5.93 2.40
C VAL A 94 -1.81 -6.49 3.15
N TYR A 95 -2.57 -5.63 3.82
CA TYR A 95 -3.65 -6.07 4.70
C TYR A 95 -4.80 -5.05 4.79
N SER A 96 -5.99 -5.54 5.12
CA SER A 96 -7.16 -4.73 5.41
C SER A 96 -7.48 -4.84 6.91
N LYS A 97 -8.14 -3.82 7.48
CA LYS A 97 -8.60 -3.81 8.87
C LYS A 97 -10.11 -3.96 8.93
N PRO A 98 -10.68 -4.62 9.96
CA PRO A 98 -12.13 -4.68 10.14
C PRO A 98 -12.75 -3.28 10.16
N ASN A 99 -13.87 -3.10 9.46
CA ASN A 99 -14.62 -1.84 9.40
C ASN A 99 -13.81 -0.63 8.90
N CYS A 100 -12.76 -0.85 8.11
CA CYS A 100 -11.93 0.21 7.55
C CYS A 100 -11.84 0.05 6.03
N PRO A 101 -12.27 1.04 5.23
CA PRO A 101 -12.28 0.95 3.77
C PRO A 101 -10.88 1.06 3.13
N PHE A 102 -9.80 1.12 3.91
CA PHE A 102 -8.45 1.37 3.43
C PHE A 102 -7.64 0.09 3.34
N ILE A 103 -6.79 0.01 2.33
CA ILE A 103 -5.76 -1.03 2.23
C ILE A 103 -4.46 -0.50 2.85
N PHE A 104 -3.89 -1.26 3.77
CA PHE A 104 -2.63 -0.94 4.42
C PHE A 104 -1.48 -1.73 3.81
N LYS A 105 -0.30 -1.11 3.73
CA LYS A 105 0.95 -1.75 3.30
C LYS A 105 2.04 -1.45 4.30
N GLN A 106 2.53 -2.48 4.98
CA GLN A 106 3.73 -2.39 5.79
C GLN A 106 4.92 -2.90 4.98
N ARG A 107 6.01 -2.16 5.00
CA ARG A 107 7.26 -2.51 4.31
C ARG A 107 8.39 -2.54 5.31
N ILE A 108 9.24 -3.57 5.24
CA ILE A 108 10.43 -3.74 6.07
C ILE A 108 11.65 -3.86 5.15
N TYR A 109 12.55 -2.88 5.23
CA TYR A 109 13.79 -2.82 4.46
C TYR A 109 14.97 -3.16 5.37
N ARG A 110 15.76 -4.18 5.01
CA ARG A 110 16.91 -4.65 5.81
C ARG A 110 18.23 -4.26 5.16
N LEU A 111 18.49 -2.95 5.14
CA LEU A 111 19.76 -2.38 4.64
C LEU A 111 20.97 -2.99 5.36
N HIS A 112 22.11 -3.03 4.67
CA HIS A 112 23.36 -3.56 5.19
C HIS A 112 23.87 -2.71 6.36
N SER A 113 24.32 -3.37 7.44
CA SER A 113 24.93 -2.74 8.61
C SER A 113 24.04 -1.70 9.31
N ARG A 114 22.71 -1.86 9.24
CA ARG A 114 21.72 -0.94 9.81
C ARG A 114 20.58 -1.70 10.48
N LYS A 115 19.86 -1.02 11.37
CA LYS A 115 18.58 -1.54 11.87
C LYS A 115 17.55 -1.56 10.74
N PRO A 116 16.65 -2.55 10.69
CA PRO A 116 15.59 -2.58 9.71
C PRO A 116 14.75 -1.30 9.77
N ILE A 117 14.46 -0.74 8.60
CA ILE A 117 13.55 0.40 8.45
C ILE A 117 12.17 -0.15 8.16
N GLN A 118 11.19 0.23 8.96
CA GLN A 118 9.81 -0.19 8.79
C GLN A 118 8.91 1.03 8.69
N PHE A 119 8.05 1.06 7.68
CA PHE A 119 6.97 2.03 7.61
C PHE A 119 5.68 1.40 7.09
N THR A 120 4.55 2.02 7.45
CA THR A 120 3.23 1.61 6.99
C THR A 120 2.60 2.77 6.22
N SER A 121 2.05 2.47 5.05
CA SER A 121 1.19 3.36 4.28
C SER A 121 -0.23 2.82 4.21
N TYR A 122 -1.17 3.66 3.80
CA TYR A 122 -2.51 3.20 3.44
C TYR A 122 -3.02 3.90 2.18
N MET A 123 -3.87 3.21 1.43
CA MET A 123 -4.46 3.73 0.19
C MET A 123 -5.94 4.04 0.36
N ARG A 124 -6.38 5.15 -0.24
CA ARG A 124 -7.78 5.58 -0.27
C ARG A 124 -8.09 6.28 -1.59
N GLU A 125 -9.33 6.15 -2.04
CA GLU A 125 -9.88 6.95 -3.14
C GLU A 125 -10.09 8.42 -2.73
N SER A 126 -9.63 9.36 -3.56
CA SER A 126 -9.90 10.79 -3.39
C SER A 126 -11.33 11.12 -3.81
N GLU A 127 -11.84 12.30 -3.43
CA GLU A 127 -13.14 12.79 -3.91
C GLU A 127 -13.21 12.95 -5.44
N LYS A 128 -12.05 13.02 -6.10
CA LYS A 128 -11.92 13.11 -7.56
C LYS A 128 -11.77 11.74 -8.24
N GLY A 129 -11.84 10.64 -7.49
CA GLY A 129 -11.68 9.28 -8.01
C GLY A 129 -10.23 8.85 -8.25
N GLU A 130 -9.25 9.48 -7.57
CA GLU A 130 -7.83 9.10 -7.68
C GLU A 130 -7.44 8.12 -6.56
N VAL A 131 -6.44 7.26 -6.78
CA VAL A 131 -5.83 6.52 -5.66
C VAL A 131 -4.76 7.40 -5.01
N LEU A 132 -4.91 7.68 -3.72
CA LEU A 132 -3.90 8.35 -2.91
C LEU A 132 -3.28 7.36 -1.92
N GLU A 133 -1.95 7.31 -1.88
CA GLU A 133 -1.19 6.59 -0.85
C GLU A 133 -0.69 7.59 0.21
N TYR A 134 -1.10 7.37 1.45
CA TYR A 134 -0.76 8.20 2.59
C TYR A 134 0.38 7.56 3.39
N VAL A 135 1.36 8.39 3.77
CA VAL A 135 2.53 8.00 4.58
C VAL A 135 2.72 9.02 5.71
N GLY A 136 3.27 8.55 6.83
CA GLY A 136 3.45 9.37 8.02
C GLY A 136 2.15 9.53 8.81
N MET A 137 2.25 9.27 10.12
CA MET A 137 1.24 9.53 11.14
C MET A 137 1.96 9.85 12.43
#